data_AF-A0A670IGV9-F1
#
_entry.id   AF-A0A670IGV9-F1
#
_cell.length_a   1.000
_cell.length_b   1.000
_cell.length_c   1.000
_cell.angle_alpha   90.00
_cell.angle_beta   90.00
_cell.angle_gamma   90.00
#
_symmetry.space_group_name_H-M   'P 1'
#
loop_
_entity.id
_entity.type
_entity.pdbx_description
1 polymer ?
#
loop_
_entity_poly.entity_id
_entity_poly.type
_entity_poly.pdbx_seq_one_letter_code
_entity_poly.pdbx_strand_id
1 'polypeptide(L)'
;MPHMEAQQRAVAINRLLSMGQLDLLRSSTGLLYRIKESQNAGKMKGSDNQEKLVYQIIEDAGNKGIWSRDIRYKSNLPLTEINKILKNLESKKLIKAVKSVAASKKKVYMLYNLQPDRSVTGGAWYSDQDFESEFVEVLNQQCFKFLQTKAEAARESKQNPMIQRNSSFASSHEVWKYISELGVSKVELSMEDIETILNTLIYDGKVEMTIVAAKEAAAGSVDGHMKLYRAINPIIQPTGLVRTPCGLCPVSYFSGVT
;
A
#
# COMPACT_ATOMS: atom_id res chain seq x y z
N MET A 1 0.36 -27.70 37.08
CA MET A 1 -0.58 -27.66 38.23
C MET A 1 -1.11 -29.07 38.54
N PRO A 2 -0.38 -29.89 39.32
CA PRO A 2 -0.75 -31.31 39.52
C PRO A 2 -1.70 -31.58 40.70
N HIS A 3 -1.92 -30.63 41.62
CA HIS A 3 -2.59 -30.88 42.92
C HIS A 3 -4.06 -30.42 43.05
N MET A 4 -4.73 -30.04 41.96
CA MET A 4 -6.14 -29.61 42.00
C MET A 4 -7.06 -30.68 41.43
N GLU A 5 -8.22 -30.88 42.05
CA GLU A 5 -9.24 -31.81 41.57
C GLU A 5 -9.80 -31.35 40.20
N ALA A 6 -10.14 -32.29 39.31
CA ALA A 6 -10.57 -31.96 37.94
C ALA A 6 -11.79 -31.01 37.91
N GLN A 7 -12.70 -31.18 38.88
CA GLN A 7 -13.89 -30.35 39.05
C GLN A 7 -13.53 -28.90 39.39
N GLN A 8 -12.59 -28.70 40.31
CA GLN A 8 -12.15 -27.36 40.73
C GLN A 8 -11.41 -26.64 39.61
N ARG A 9 -10.63 -27.38 38.79
CA ARG A 9 -9.99 -26.84 37.59
C ARG A 9 -11.03 -26.39 36.57
N ALA A 10 -12.07 -27.19 36.31
CA ALA A 10 -13.14 -26.81 35.39
C ALA A 10 -13.88 -25.56 35.86
N VAL A 11 -14.18 -25.43 37.16
CA VAL A 11 -14.82 -24.24 37.73
C VAL A 11 -13.93 -23.01 37.59
N ALA A 12 -12.63 -23.12 37.88
CA ALA A 12 -11.69 -22.02 37.72
C ALA A 12 -11.54 -21.58 36.25
N ILE A 13 -11.44 -22.54 35.33
CA ILE A 13 -11.39 -22.28 33.88
C ILE A 13 -12.68 -21.61 33.40
N ASN A 14 -13.85 -22.13 33.80
CA ASN A 14 -15.15 -21.53 33.46
C ASN A 14 -15.29 -20.11 34.02
N ARG A 15 -14.75 -19.84 35.21
CA ARG A 15 -14.70 -18.49 35.78
C ARG A 15 -13.79 -17.56 34.99
N LEU A 16 -12.63 -18.04 34.55
CA LEU A 16 -11.70 -17.24 33.73
C LEU A 16 -12.24 -17.02 32.31
N LEU A 17 -12.98 -17.98 31.75
CA LEU A 17 -13.72 -17.84 30.50
C LEU A 17 -14.86 -16.83 30.63
N SER A 18 -15.64 -16.87 31.72
CA SER A 18 -16.72 -15.90 31.95
C SER A 18 -16.20 -14.49 32.25
N MET A 19 -14.98 -14.38 32.80
CA MET A 19 -14.25 -13.13 32.96
C MET A 19 -13.58 -12.65 31.65
N GLY A 20 -13.62 -13.44 30.57
CA GLY A 20 -13.06 -13.07 29.26
C GLY A 20 -11.53 -13.03 29.21
N GLN A 21 -10.85 -13.69 30.15
CA GLN A 21 -9.38 -13.72 30.24
C GLN A 21 -8.76 -14.92 29.52
N LEU A 22 -9.58 -15.86 29.05
CA LEU A 22 -9.17 -17.04 28.29
C LEU A 22 -9.98 -17.14 26.98
N ASP A 23 -9.31 -17.50 25.89
CA ASP A 23 -9.94 -17.99 24.66
C ASP A 23 -9.88 -19.52 24.63
N LEU A 24 -10.98 -20.15 24.21
CA LEU A 24 -11.08 -21.60 24.04
C LEU A 24 -10.89 -21.96 22.55
N LEU A 25 -9.82 -22.68 22.26
CA LEU A 25 -9.43 -23.14 20.93
C LEU A 25 -9.60 -24.66 20.86
N ARG A 26 -10.08 -25.18 19.72
CA ARG A 26 -10.26 -26.63 19.52
C ARG A 26 -9.19 -27.15 18.57
N SER A 27 -8.38 -28.11 19.03
CA SER A 27 -7.39 -28.84 18.22
C SER A 27 -7.81 -30.29 18.02
N SER A 28 -7.15 -31.00 17.10
CA SER A 28 -7.38 -32.43 16.83
C SER A 28 -7.08 -33.33 18.04
N THR A 29 -6.28 -32.85 18.99
CA THR A 29 -5.86 -33.59 20.20
C THR A 29 -6.53 -33.10 21.49
N GLY A 30 -7.43 -32.11 21.44
CA GLY A 30 -8.15 -31.62 22.63
C GLY A 30 -8.48 -30.12 22.60
N LEU A 31 -8.94 -29.61 23.74
CA LEU A 31 -9.22 -28.19 23.97
C LEU A 31 -7.94 -27.47 24.44
N LEU A 32 -7.57 -26.40 23.74
CA LEU A 32 -6.46 -25.51 24.08
C LEU A 32 -7.01 -24.21 24.65
N TYR A 33 -6.43 -23.73 25.75
CA TYR A 33 -6.84 -22.49 26.41
C TYR A 33 -5.72 -21.46 26.25
N ARG A 34 -6.02 -20.33 25.63
CA ARG A 34 -5.06 -19.23 25.41
C ARG A 34 -5.40 -18.06 26.33
N ILE A 35 -4.42 -17.56 27.09
CA ILE A 35 -4.59 -16.35 27.90
C ILE A 35 -4.72 -15.15 26.97
N LYS A 36 -5.76 -14.34 27.18
CA LYS A 36 -6.00 -13.11 26.43
C LYS A 36 -5.20 -11.99 27.08
N GLU A 37 -4.24 -11.41 26.37
CA GLU A 37 -3.46 -10.29 26.90
C GLU A 37 -4.37 -9.07 27.14
N SER A 38 -4.46 -8.68 28.41
CA SER A 38 -5.39 -7.69 28.95
C SER A 38 -4.93 -6.24 28.71
N GLN A 39 -4.57 -5.88 27.49
CA GLN A 39 -4.39 -4.46 27.13
C GLN A 39 -5.74 -3.82 26.71
N ASN A 40 -6.69 -4.61 26.20
CA ASN A 40 -7.98 -4.11 25.69
C ASN A 40 -9.18 -4.32 26.64
N ALA A 41 -9.09 -5.21 27.63
CA ALA A 41 -10.20 -5.52 28.53
C ALA A 41 -10.61 -4.33 29.43
N GLY A 42 -9.66 -3.45 29.78
CA GLY A 42 -9.95 -2.23 30.55
C GLY A 42 -10.70 -1.15 29.76
N LYS A 43 -10.57 -1.13 28.43
CA LYS A 43 -11.16 -0.09 27.56
C LYS A 43 -12.65 -0.34 27.24
N MET A 44 -13.16 -1.55 27.53
CA MET A 44 -14.56 -1.95 27.28
C MET A 44 -15.34 -2.25 28.57
N LYS A 45 -14.90 -1.71 29.72
CA LYS A 45 -15.59 -1.89 31.00
C LYS A 45 -16.92 -1.10 30.97
N GLY A 46 -18.04 -1.79 30.85
CA GLY A 46 -19.39 -1.21 30.69
C GLY A 46 -19.98 -1.26 29.27
N SER A 47 -19.30 -1.93 28.34
CA SER A 47 -19.79 -2.11 26.96
C SER A 47 -20.78 -3.29 26.85
N ASP A 48 -21.86 -3.08 26.09
CA ASP A 48 -22.89 -4.07 25.80
C ASP A 48 -22.30 -5.30 25.08
N ASN A 49 -22.88 -6.49 25.27
CA ASN A 49 -22.38 -7.73 24.65
C ASN A 49 -22.38 -7.64 23.12
N GLN A 50 -23.31 -6.89 22.54
CA GLN A 50 -23.36 -6.60 21.10
C GLN A 50 -22.20 -5.69 20.64
N GLU A 51 -21.83 -4.68 21.43
CA GLU A 51 -20.71 -3.76 21.11
C GLU A 51 -19.37 -4.51 21.18
N LYS A 52 -19.20 -5.43 22.15
CA LYS A 52 -18.03 -6.34 22.21
C LYS A 52 -17.92 -7.24 20.99
N LEU A 53 -19.03 -7.84 20.56
CA LEU A 53 -19.05 -8.70 19.37
C LEU A 53 -18.64 -7.94 18.10
N VAL A 54 -19.21 -6.74 17.88
CA VAL A 54 -18.86 -5.90 16.72
C VAL A 54 -17.39 -5.48 16.77
N TYR A 55 -16.87 -5.14 17.95
CA TYR A 55 -15.46 -4.80 18.11
C TYR A 55 -14.54 -5.97 17.76
N GLN A 56 -14.84 -7.19 18.22
CA GLN A 56 -14.06 -8.39 17.88
C GLN A 56 -14.07 -8.66 16.37
N ILE A 57 -15.22 -8.51 15.71
CA ILE A 57 -15.31 -8.68 14.24
C ILE A 57 -14.42 -7.68 13.49
N ILE A 58 -14.28 -6.45 14.01
CA ILE A 58 -13.41 -5.42 13.43
C ILE A 58 -11.94 -5.71 13.73
N GLU A 59 -11.63 -6.19 14.94
CA GLU A 59 -10.28 -6.62 15.34
C GLU A 59 -9.79 -7.78 14.45
N ASP A 60 -10.63 -8.77 14.19
CA ASP A 60 -10.35 -9.91 13.32
C ASP A 60 -10.10 -9.50 11.85
N ALA A 61 -10.66 -8.37 11.40
CA ALA A 61 -10.49 -7.88 10.04
C ALA A 61 -9.13 -7.22 9.80
N GLY A 62 -8.42 -6.84 10.87
CA GLY A 62 -7.08 -6.28 10.80
C GLY A 62 -6.97 -5.04 9.91
N ASN A 63 -5.88 -4.97 9.14
CA ASN A 63 -5.44 -3.78 8.39
C ASN A 63 -6.23 -3.51 7.10
N LYS A 64 -6.90 -4.53 6.55
CA LYS A 64 -7.83 -4.40 5.42
C LYS A 64 -9.17 -3.78 5.83
N GLY A 65 -9.51 -3.88 7.12
CA GLY A 65 -10.77 -3.43 7.68
C GLY A 65 -11.98 -4.24 7.18
N ILE A 66 -13.16 -3.84 7.62
CA ILE A 66 -14.42 -4.54 7.30
C ILE A 66 -15.56 -3.58 6.97
N TRP A 67 -16.42 -3.95 6.01
CA TRP A 67 -17.60 -3.15 5.64
C TRP A 67 -18.77 -3.40 6.59
N SER A 68 -19.62 -2.39 6.78
CA SER A 68 -20.82 -2.50 7.62
C SER A 68 -21.76 -3.64 7.21
N ARG A 69 -21.80 -3.97 5.91
CA ARG A 69 -22.56 -5.12 5.39
C ARG A 69 -21.98 -6.45 5.87
N ASP A 70 -20.66 -6.60 5.90
CA ASP A 70 -20.01 -7.84 6.33
C ASP A 70 -20.06 -7.97 7.85
N ILE A 71 -19.97 -6.85 8.59
CA ILE A 71 -20.26 -6.82 10.03
C ILE A 71 -21.67 -7.34 10.27
N ARG A 72 -22.66 -6.87 9.50
CA ARG A 72 -24.05 -7.35 9.61
C ARG A 72 -24.18 -8.86 9.39
N TYR A 73 -23.53 -9.39 8.36
CA TYR A 73 -23.58 -10.84 8.09
C TYR A 73 -22.92 -11.66 9.21
N LYS A 74 -21.83 -11.17 9.80
CA LYS A 74 -21.11 -11.87 10.86
C LYS A 74 -21.73 -11.71 12.25
N SER A 75 -22.30 -10.55 12.56
CA SER A 75 -22.90 -10.26 13.88
C SER A 75 -24.38 -10.67 13.96
N ASN A 76 -25.04 -10.87 12.83
CA ASN A 76 -26.49 -11.10 12.72
C ASN A 76 -27.33 -10.00 13.39
N LEU A 77 -26.83 -8.77 13.44
CA LEU A 77 -27.51 -7.62 14.04
C LEU A 77 -28.22 -6.74 12.98
N PRO A 78 -29.33 -6.05 13.32
CA PRO A 78 -29.93 -5.05 12.46
C PRO A 78 -28.96 -3.91 12.12
N LEU A 79 -29.05 -3.38 10.89
CA LEU A 79 -28.16 -2.31 10.42
C LEU A 79 -28.26 -1.02 11.25
N THR A 80 -29.44 -0.75 11.82
CA THR A 80 -29.70 0.41 12.69
C THR A 80 -28.89 0.33 13.99
N GLU A 81 -28.82 -0.86 14.61
CA GLU A 81 -28.02 -1.12 15.82
C GLU A 81 -26.53 -1.04 15.50
N ILE A 82 -26.09 -1.67 14.41
CA ILE A 82 -24.70 -1.61 13.96
C ILE A 82 -24.24 -0.16 13.77
N ASN A 83 -25.04 0.67 13.11
CA ASN A 83 -24.70 2.08 12.91
C ASN A 83 -24.60 2.87 14.23
N LYS A 84 -25.42 2.56 15.24
CA LYS A 84 -25.30 3.17 16.59
C LYS A 84 -24.02 2.72 17.29
N ILE A 85 -23.73 1.43 17.26
CA ILE A 85 -22.53 0.83 17.85
C ILE A 85 -21.26 1.40 17.21
N LEU A 86 -21.20 1.44 15.87
CA LEU A 86 -20.06 1.98 15.14
C LEU A 86 -19.81 3.45 15.47
N LYS A 87 -20.87 4.28 15.55
CA LYS A 87 -20.74 5.69 15.97
C LYS A 87 -20.21 5.82 17.41
N ASN A 88 -20.67 4.97 18.32
CA ASN A 88 -20.19 4.95 19.71
C ASN A 88 -18.71 4.57 19.78
N LEU A 89 -18.31 3.48 19.12
CA LEU A 89 -16.91 3.03 19.05
C LEU A 89 -15.99 4.07 18.36
N GLU A 90 -16.48 4.77 17.34
CA GLU A 90 -15.78 5.86 16.65
C GLU A 90 -15.61 7.08 17.58
N SER A 91 -16.64 7.46 18.34
CA SER A 91 -16.56 8.54 19.34
C SER A 91 -15.58 8.25 20.47
N LYS A 92 -15.46 6.98 20.88
CA LYS A 92 -14.49 6.51 21.89
C LYS A 92 -13.06 6.38 21.33
N LYS A 93 -12.84 6.66 20.03
CA LYS A 93 -11.56 6.47 19.32
C LYS A 93 -11.01 5.04 19.44
N LEU A 94 -11.90 4.04 19.52
CA LEU A 94 -11.52 2.63 19.51
C LEU A 94 -11.39 2.10 18.08
N ILE A 95 -12.25 2.58 17.19
CA ILE A 95 -12.23 2.30 15.76
C ILE A 95 -12.09 3.60 14.98
N LYS A 96 -11.67 3.47 13.73
CA LYS A 96 -11.69 4.55 12.75
C LYS A 96 -12.29 4.07 11.43
N ALA A 97 -12.51 5.07 10.62
CA ALA A 97 -13.35 5.10 9.46
C ALA A 97 -12.49 5.43 8.25
N VAL A 98 -12.19 4.45 7.40
CA VAL A 98 -11.34 4.69 6.21
C VAL A 98 -12.19 4.43 4.97
N LYS A 99 -12.16 5.36 4.02
CA LYS A 99 -12.79 5.14 2.72
C LYS A 99 -11.80 4.39 1.83
N SER A 100 -12.29 3.38 1.12
CA SER A 100 -11.46 2.55 0.25
C SER A 100 -11.24 3.24 -1.09
N VAL A 101 -9.99 3.31 -1.55
CA VAL A 101 -9.64 3.80 -2.90
C VAL A 101 -10.10 2.83 -3.99
N ALA A 102 -9.87 1.53 -3.80
CA ALA A 102 -10.33 0.48 -4.74
C ALA A 102 -11.86 0.44 -4.91
N ALA A 103 -12.61 0.87 -3.89
CA ALA A 103 -14.06 0.98 -3.95
C ALA A 103 -14.50 2.35 -3.41
N SER A 104 -14.30 3.39 -4.23
CA SER A 104 -14.52 4.83 -3.95
C SER A 104 -15.78 5.22 -3.16
N LYS A 105 -16.83 4.36 -3.11
CA LYS A 105 -18.08 4.61 -2.35
C LYS A 105 -18.21 3.82 -1.04
N LYS A 106 -17.22 3.02 -0.65
CA LYS A 106 -17.31 2.08 0.47
C LYS A 106 -16.38 2.48 1.62
N LYS A 107 -16.96 2.53 2.81
CA LYS A 107 -16.27 2.78 4.09
C LYS A 107 -15.90 1.45 4.72
N VAL A 108 -14.62 1.24 5.01
CA VAL A 108 -14.12 0.16 5.88
C VAL A 108 -13.96 0.71 7.30
N TYR A 109 -14.20 -0.16 8.27
CA TYR A 109 -13.93 0.10 9.68
C TYR A 109 -12.75 -0.73 10.12
N MET A 110 -11.87 -0.13 10.92
CA MET A 110 -10.68 -0.78 11.47
C MET A 110 -10.32 -0.19 12.83
N LEU A 111 -9.41 -0.82 13.57
CA LEU A 111 -8.94 -0.28 14.85
C LEU A 111 -8.25 1.08 14.67
N TYR A 112 -8.42 1.97 15.65
CA TYR A 112 -7.91 3.34 15.57
C TYR A 112 -6.38 3.39 15.39
N ASN A 113 -5.66 2.55 16.15
CA ASN A 113 -4.21 2.50 16.17
C ASN A 113 -3.60 1.76 14.96
N LEU A 114 -4.42 1.11 14.13
CA LEU A 114 -3.92 0.27 13.05
C LEU A 114 -3.78 1.07 11.75
N GLN A 115 -2.64 0.98 11.08
CA GLN A 115 -2.46 1.62 9.76
C GLN A 115 -3.21 0.82 8.69
N PRO A 116 -3.97 1.50 7.81
CA PRO A 116 -4.67 0.85 6.70
C PRO A 116 -3.68 0.22 5.72
N ASP A 117 -4.07 -0.93 5.18
CA ASP A 117 -3.29 -1.63 4.16
C ASP A 117 -3.19 -0.79 2.87
N ARG A 118 -2.08 -0.93 2.14
CA ARG A 118 -1.86 -0.24 0.85
C ARG A 118 -2.96 -0.52 -0.17
N SER A 119 -3.55 -1.72 -0.14
CA SER A 119 -4.68 -2.07 -1.01
C SER A 119 -5.95 -1.26 -0.73
N VAL A 120 -6.08 -0.71 0.49
CA VAL A 120 -7.21 0.12 0.90
C VAL A 120 -6.94 1.60 0.60
N THR A 121 -5.73 2.08 0.87
CA THR A 121 -5.34 3.49 0.67
C THR A 121 -4.88 3.82 -0.74
N GLY A 122 -4.56 2.84 -1.58
CA GLY A 122 -3.99 3.08 -2.90
C GLY A 122 -2.48 3.36 -2.90
N GLY A 123 -1.81 3.23 -1.76
CA GLY A 123 -0.36 3.44 -1.63
C GLY A 123 0.02 4.92 -1.51
N ALA A 124 1.20 5.30 -2.03
CA ALA A 124 1.76 6.64 -1.89
C ALA A 124 1.17 7.69 -2.86
N TRP A 125 0.34 7.27 -3.81
CA TRP A 125 -0.19 8.13 -4.89
C TRP A 125 -1.55 8.77 -4.57
N TYR A 126 -2.12 8.45 -3.43
CA TYR A 126 -3.44 8.92 -3.03
C TYR A 126 -3.36 9.64 -1.69
N SER A 127 -4.02 10.78 -1.64
CA SER A 127 -4.22 11.56 -0.42
C SER A 127 -5.71 11.85 -0.29
N ASP A 128 -6.29 11.50 0.85
CA ASP A 128 -7.73 11.67 1.10
C ASP A 128 -8.68 11.11 0.02
N GLN A 129 -8.23 10.05 -0.70
CA GLN A 129 -8.87 9.37 -1.86
C GLN A 129 -8.72 10.05 -3.22
N ASP A 130 -8.12 11.23 -3.28
CA ASP A 130 -7.80 11.86 -4.55
C ASP A 130 -6.43 11.39 -5.03
N PHE A 131 -6.35 11.08 -6.32
CA PHE A 131 -5.09 10.73 -6.96
C PHE A 131 -4.25 12.01 -7.11
N GLU A 132 -3.06 12.03 -6.52
CA GLU A 132 -2.16 13.18 -6.61
C GLU A 132 -1.37 13.15 -7.92
N SER A 133 -2.04 13.49 -9.03
CA SER A 133 -1.41 13.52 -10.36
C SER A 133 -0.24 14.50 -10.43
N GLU A 134 -0.38 15.69 -9.83
CA GLU A 134 0.68 16.70 -9.80
C GLU A 134 1.94 16.18 -9.11
N PHE A 135 1.78 15.45 -8.00
CA PHE A 135 2.90 14.85 -7.28
C PHE A 135 3.60 13.77 -8.11
N VAL A 136 2.83 12.90 -8.76
CA VAL A 136 3.36 11.87 -9.67
C VAL A 136 4.12 12.50 -10.84
N GLU A 137 3.61 13.58 -11.43
CA GLU A 137 4.26 14.31 -12.51
C GLU A 137 5.59 14.93 -12.06
N VAL A 138 5.62 15.55 -10.88
CA VAL A 138 6.86 16.10 -10.31
C VAL A 138 7.89 14.99 -10.10
N LEU A 139 7.50 13.85 -9.53
CA LEU A 139 8.41 12.72 -9.33
C LEU A 139 8.91 12.13 -10.65
N ASN A 140 8.04 12.01 -11.65
CA ASN A 140 8.41 11.57 -13.00
C ASN A 140 9.50 12.49 -13.57
N GLN A 141 9.31 13.81 -13.50
CA GLN A 141 10.29 14.79 -13.96
C GLN A 141 11.61 14.71 -13.18
N GLN A 142 11.59 14.58 -11.85
CA GLN A 142 12.82 14.49 -11.05
C GLN A 142 13.58 13.18 -11.31
N CYS A 143 12.88 12.06 -11.42
CA CYS A 143 13.50 10.77 -11.76
C CYS A 143 14.17 10.84 -13.15
N PHE A 144 13.48 11.42 -14.13
CA PHE A 144 14.05 11.59 -15.47
C PHE A 144 15.27 12.52 -15.47
N LYS A 145 15.17 13.65 -14.78
CA LYS A 145 16.28 14.62 -14.67
C LYS A 145 17.53 13.98 -14.08
N PHE A 146 17.38 13.20 -13.01
CA PHE A 146 18.50 12.46 -12.41
C PHE A 146 19.19 11.52 -13.40
N LEU A 147 18.40 10.69 -14.10
CA LEU A 147 18.92 9.75 -15.10
C LEU A 147 19.58 10.48 -16.28
N GLN A 148 19.00 11.60 -16.71
CA GLN A 148 19.55 12.43 -17.78
C GLN A 148 20.90 13.02 -17.38
N THR A 149 20.99 13.66 -16.21
CA THR A 149 22.25 14.23 -15.69
C THR A 149 23.33 13.17 -15.56
N LYS A 150 22.97 11.96 -15.09
CA LYS A 150 23.92 10.84 -15.02
C LYS A 150 24.40 10.39 -16.40
N ALA A 151 23.50 10.29 -17.37
CA ALA A 151 23.85 9.95 -18.74
C ALA A 151 24.73 11.03 -19.42
N GLU A 152 24.48 12.31 -19.14
CA GLU A 152 25.28 13.44 -19.63
C GLU A 152 26.69 13.43 -19.01
N ALA A 153 26.81 13.24 -17.70
CA ALA A 153 28.11 13.11 -17.03
C ALA A 153 28.93 11.92 -17.59
N ALA A 154 28.27 10.79 -17.89
CA ALA A 154 28.92 9.67 -18.55
C ALA A 154 29.42 10.03 -19.97
N ARG A 155 28.63 10.80 -20.74
CA ARG A 155 29.03 11.31 -22.06
C ARG A 155 30.25 12.22 -21.99
N GLU A 156 30.31 13.11 -21.01
CA GLU A 156 31.40 14.07 -20.81
C GLU A 156 32.70 13.44 -20.31
N SER A 157 32.63 12.30 -19.61
CA SER A 157 33.79 11.61 -19.05
C SER A 157 34.84 11.17 -20.09
N LYS A 158 34.50 11.14 -21.40
CA LYS A 158 35.36 10.76 -22.54
C LYS A 158 36.16 9.47 -22.34
N GLN A 159 35.64 8.55 -21.52
CA GLN A 159 36.22 7.23 -21.27
C GLN A 159 35.92 6.27 -22.43
N ASN A 160 36.44 5.04 -22.34
CA ASN A 160 36.11 3.97 -23.27
C ASN A 160 34.58 3.79 -23.40
N PRO A 161 34.02 3.61 -24.61
CA PRO A 161 32.57 3.48 -24.83
C PRO A 161 31.87 2.44 -23.95
N MET A 162 32.53 1.33 -23.61
CA MET A 162 31.95 0.32 -22.70
C MET A 162 31.80 0.84 -21.28
N ILE A 163 32.81 1.55 -20.77
CA ILE A 163 32.80 2.12 -19.41
C ILE A 163 31.79 3.27 -19.35
N GLN A 164 31.77 4.12 -20.37
CA GLN A 164 30.79 5.20 -20.52
C GLN A 164 29.34 4.67 -20.55
N ARG A 165 29.09 3.57 -21.27
CA ARG A 165 27.77 2.94 -21.25
C ARG A 165 27.41 2.47 -19.85
N ASN A 166 28.30 1.78 -19.17
CA ASN A 166 28.03 1.25 -17.83
C ASN A 166 27.82 2.37 -16.79
N SER A 167 28.55 3.47 -16.88
CA SER A 167 28.41 4.60 -15.95
C SER A 167 27.13 5.41 -16.14
N SER A 168 26.48 5.31 -17.31
CA SER A 168 25.20 5.96 -17.58
C SER A 168 23.98 5.27 -16.93
N PHE A 169 24.15 4.06 -16.39
CA PHE A 169 23.08 3.34 -15.68
C PHE A 169 23.00 3.74 -14.21
N ALA A 170 21.78 3.79 -13.67
CA ALA A 170 21.50 3.88 -12.24
C ALA A 170 20.63 2.72 -11.78
N SER A 171 20.78 2.28 -10.53
CA SER A 171 19.88 1.31 -9.92
C SER A 171 18.61 1.98 -9.40
N SER A 172 17.52 1.23 -9.24
CA SER A 172 16.29 1.75 -8.60
C SER A 172 16.55 2.27 -7.19
N HIS A 173 17.50 1.65 -6.45
CA HIS A 173 17.89 2.10 -5.12
C HIS A 173 18.58 3.48 -5.15
N GLU A 174 19.46 3.72 -6.14
CA GLU A 174 20.14 5.00 -6.28
C GLU A 174 19.17 6.15 -6.61
N VAL A 175 18.23 5.89 -7.52
CA VAL A 175 17.17 6.85 -7.86
C VAL A 175 16.30 7.13 -6.63
N TRP A 176 15.89 6.08 -5.91
CA TRP A 176 15.10 6.23 -4.67
C TRP A 176 15.84 7.08 -3.64
N LYS A 177 17.12 6.80 -3.39
CA LYS A 177 17.94 7.56 -2.45
C LYS A 177 18.01 9.04 -2.82
N TYR A 178 18.25 9.35 -4.09
CA TYR A 178 18.26 10.73 -4.59
C TYR A 178 16.93 11.44 -4.33
N ILE A 179 15.81 10.80 -4.65
CA ILE A 179 14.46 11.37 -4.44
C ILE A 179 14.16 11.57 -2.96
N SER A 180 14.56 10.63 -2.10
CA SER A 180 14.41 10.75 -0.64
C SER A 180 15.24 11.91 -0.07
N GLU A 181 16.47 12.11 -0.55
CA GLU A 181 17.36 13.20 -0.13
C GLU A 181 16.87 14.59 -0.58
N LEU A 182 16.21 14.68 -1.73
CA LEU A 182 15.60 15.93 -2.20
C LEU A 182 14.45 16.43 -1.30
N GLY A 183 13.85 15.54 -0.48
CA GLY A 183 12.78 15.92 0.45
C GLY A 183 11.51 16.43 -0.24
N VAL A 184 11.25 16.02 -1.48
CA VAL A 184 10.08 16.48 -2.28
C VAL A 184 8.77 15.99 -1.67
N SER A 185 8.79 14.87 -0.97
CA SER A 185 7.60 14.20 -0.44
C SER A 185 7.49 14.35 1.08
N LYS A 186 6.27 14.62 1.57
CA LYS A 186 5.90 14.44 2.99
C LYS A 186 5.58 12.98 3.33
N VAL A 187 5.25 12.19 2.32
CA VAL A 187 4.91 10.76 2.44
C VAL A 187 6.18 9.92 2.25
N GLU A 188 6.35 8.89 3.08
CA GLU A 188 7.43 7.93 2.92
C GLU A 188 7.26 7.14 1.62
N LEU A 189 8.16 7.37 0.66
CA LEU A 189 8.21 6.64 -0.59
C LEU A 189 9.05 5.38 -0.41
N SER A 190 8.53 4.23 -0.85
CA SER A 190 9.28 2.98 -0.90
C SER A 190 10.02 2.85 -2.24
N MET A 191 10.98 1.92 -2.30
CA MET A 191 11.68 1.59 -3.55
C MET A 191 10.72 1.09 -4.63
N GLU A 192 9.69 0.30 -4.25
CA GLU A 192 8.67 -0.20 -5.18
C GLU A 192 7.89 0.94 -5.84
N ASP A 193 7.57 2.01 -5.09
CA ASP A 193 6.86 3.16 -5.62
C ASP A 193 7.71 3.85 -6.70
N ILE A 194 9.01 4.02 -6.46
CA ILE A 194 9.93 4.60 -7.44
C ILE A 194 10.04 3.73 -8.70
N GLU A 195 10.04 2.40 -8.56
CA GLU A 195 10.02 1.51 -9.72
C GLU A 195 8.74 1.68 -10.56
N THR A 196 7.59 1.94 -9.94
CA THR A 196 6.37 2.24 -10.71
C THR A 196 6.50 3.55 -11.50
N ILE A 197 7.14 4.58 -10.94
CA ILE A 197 7.43 5.84 -11.65
C ILE A 197 8.43 5.60 -12.78
N LEU A 198 9.49 4.83 -12.54
CA LEU A 198 10.47 4.49 -13.59
C LEU A 198 9.83 3.74 -14.75
N ASN A 199 8.84 2.87 -14.50
CA ASN A 199 8.07 2.22 -15.57
C ASN A 199 7.30 3.23 -16.41
N THR A 200 6.75 4.30 -15.83
CA THR A 200 6.10 5.36 -16.63
C THR A 200 7.08 6.04 -17.59
N LEU A 201 8.34 6.25 -17.19
CA LEU A 201 9.37 6.80 -18.06
C LEU A 201 9.80 5.84 -19.19
N ILE A 202 9.68 4.53 -18.97
CA ILE A 202 9.86 3.52 -20.02
C ILE A 202 8.72 3.61 -21.02
N TYR A 203 7.48 3.72 -20.55
CA TYR A 203 6.30 3.87 -21.43
C TYR A 203 6.30 5.18 -22.21
N ASP A 204 6.86 6.25 -21.65
CA ASP A 204 7.12 7.51 -22.35
C ASP A 204 8.22 7.40 -23.42
N GLY A 205 8.96 6.29 -23.48
CA GLY A 205 10.09 6.10 -24.39
C GLY A 205 11.33 6.93 -24.05
N LYS A 206 11.43 7.41 -22.80
CA LYS A 206 12.53 8.27 -22.32
C LYS A 206 13.64 7.49 -21.62
N VAL A 207 13.35 6.30 -21.09
CA VAL A 207 14.27 5.49 -20.29
C VAL A 207 14.28 4.05 -20.79
N GLU A 208 15.45 3.42 -20.80
CA GLU A 208 15.60 1.97 -20.98
C GLU A 208 15.90 1.27 -19.65
N MET A 209 15.41 0.03 -19.51
CA MET A 209 15.69 -0.83 -18.35
C MET A 209 16.47 -2.06 -18.80
N THR A 210 17.50 -2.43 -18.04
CA THR A 210 18.23 -3.70 -18.20
C THR A 210 18.25 -4.43 -16.87
N ILE A 211 18.07 -5.74 -16.91
CA ILE A 211 18.16 -6.60 -15.72
C ILE A 211 19.52 -7.29 -15.75
N VAL A 212 20.28 -7.17 -14.67
CA VAL A 212 21.59 -7.81 -14.51
C VAL A 212 21.58 -8.74 -13.31
N ALA A 213 22.38 -9.80 -13.35
CA ALA A 213 22.61 -10.63 -12.18
C ALA A 213 23.34 -9.79 -11.11
N ALA A 214 22.78 -9.72 -9.90
CA ALA A 214 23.41 -9.05 -8.79
C ALA A 214 24.61 -9.89 -8.33
N LYS A 215 25.80 -9.29 -8.33
CA LYS A 215 26.91 -9.80 -7.50
C LYS A 215 26.53 -9.58 -6.03
N GLU A 216 26.87 -10.53 -5.17
CA GLU A 216 26.38 -10.61 -3.78
C GLU A 216 26.30 -9.25 -3.05
N ALA A 217 25.17 -9.02 -2.36
CA ALA A 217 24.89 -7.91 -1.45
C ALA A 217 24.80 -6.47 -2.01
N ALA A 218 24.53 -6.27 -3.31
CA ALA A 218 24.16 -4.95 -3.82
C ALA A 218 22.76 -4.50 -3.35
N ALA A 219 22.66 -3.31 -2.75
CA ALA A 219 21.40 -2.72 -2.31
C ALA A 219 20.44 -2.52 -3.50
N GLY A 220 19.23 -3.09 -3.40
CA GLY A 220 18.22 -3.07 -4.47
C GLY A 220 18.19 -4.32 -5.36
N SER A 221 18.86 -5.41 -4.95
CA SER A 221 18.70 -6.73 -5.57
C SER A 221 17.38 -7.40 -5.14
N VAL A 222 16.61 -7.90 -6.10
CA VAL A 222 15.42 -8.73 -5.89
C VAL A 222 15.69 -10.09 -6.51
N ASP A 223 15.62 -11.17 -5.72
CA ASP A 223 15.87 -12.55 -6.16
C ASP A 223 17.19 -12.74 -6.94
N GLY A 224 18.25 -12.06 -6.51
CA GLY A 224 19.58 -12.13 -7.17
C GLY A 224 19.67 -11.36 -8.49
N HIS A 225 18.66 -10.55 -8.83
CA HIS A 225 18.64 -9.69 -10.01
C HIS A 225 18.57 -8.23 -9.59
N MET A 226 19.22 -7.36 -10.36
CA MET A 226 19.20 -5.91 -10.16
C MET A 226 18.70 -5.23 -11.43
N LYS A 227 17.75 -4.30 -11.26
CA LYS A 227 17.24 -3.46 -12.34
C LYS A 227 18.10 -2.20 -12.47
N LEU A 228 18.57 -1.95 -13.68
CA LEU A 228 19.33 -0.77 -14.05
C LEU A 228 18.54 0.05 -15.07
N TYR A 229 18.55 1.36 -14.89
CA TYR A 229 17.80 2.33 -15.69
C TYR A 229 18.75 3.36 -16.29
N ARG A 230 18.47 3.81 -17.50
CA ARG A 230 19.26 4.82 -18.20
C ARG A 230 18.37 5.68 -19.09
N ALA A 231 18.63 6.99 -19.11
CA ALA A 231 17.96 7.90 -20.04
C ALA A 231 18.42 7.67 -21.50
N ILE A 232 17.45 7.68 -22.41
CA ILE A 232 17.65 7.53 -23.85
C ILE A 232 17.05 8.71 -24.60
N ASN A 233 17.58 8.97 -25.78
CA ASN A 233 16.98 9.94 -26.69
C ASN A 233 15.92 9.23 -27.56
N PRO A 234 14.89 9.95 -28.03
CA PRO A 234 13.95 9.42 -29.01
C PRO A 234 14.69 8.89 -30.25
N ILE A 235 14.26 7.75 -30.77
CA ILE A 235 14.89 7.10 -31.93
C ILE A 235 14.78 7.99 -33.18
N ILE A 236 13.61 8.62 -33.36
CA ILE A 236 13.30 9.50 -34.47
C ILE A 236 12.61 10.76 -33.98
N GLN A 237 12.76 11.83 -34.75
CA GLN A 237 12.03 13.08 -34.55
C GLN A 237 10.54 12.88 -34.93
N PRO A 238 9.62 13.68 -34.36
CA PRO A 238 8.21 13.66 -34.73
C PRO A 238 8.04 13.81 -36.25
N THR A 239 7.22 12.93 -36.84
CA THR A 239 7.00 12.84 -38.28
C THR A 239 6.32 14.08 -38.85
N GLY A 240 6.38 14.27 -40.17
CA GLY A 240 5.76 15.43 -40.83
C GLY A 240 4.24 15.49 -40.64
N LEU A 241 3.57 14.34 -40.50
CA LEU A 241 2.12 14.25 -40.40
C LEU A 241 1.58 14.97 -39.15
N VAL A 242 2.23 14.79 -38.00
CA VAL A 242 1.82 15.47 -36.75
C VAL A 242 2.13 16.97 -36.74
N ARG A 243 2.91 17.47 -37.71
CA ARG A 243 3.18 18.91 -37.89
C ARG A 243 2.14 19.59 -38.78
N THR A 244 1.32 18.81 -39.47
CA THR A 244 0.26 19.32 -40.35
C THR A 244 -1.08 19.31 -39.63
N PRO A 245 -1.93 20.34 -39.79
CA PRO A 245 -3.22 20.40 -39.12
C PRO A 245 -4.14 19.22 -39.51
N CYS A 246 -4.00 18.69 -40.72
CA CYS A 246 -4.76 17.52 -41.17
C CYS A 246 -4.41 16.24 -40.39
N GLY A 247 -3.16 16.06 -39.96
CA GLY A 247 -2.73 14.88 -39.20
C GLY A 247 -3.22 14.84 -37.75
N LEU A 248 -3.73 15.97 -37.23
CA LEU A 248 -4.30 16.09 -35.89
C LEU A 248 -5.80 16.42 -35.92
N CYS A 249 -6.41 16.52 -37.10
CA CYS A 249 -7.80 16.94 -37.26
C CYS A 249 -8.75 15.81 -36.83
N PRO A 250 -9.57 16.00 -35.78
CA PRO A 250 -10.52 14.98 -35.31
C PRO A 250 -11.67 14.74 -36.29
N VAL A 251 -11.90 15.67 -37.22
CA VAL A 251 -12.95 15.60 -38.25
C VAL A 251 -12.37 15.42 -39.66
N SER A 252 -11.13 14.93 -39.78
CA SER A 252 -10.45 14.74 -41.07
C SER A 252 -11.27 13.93 -42.09
N TYR A 253 -12.09 12.99 -41.62
CA TYR A 253 -13.00 12.19 -42.45
C TYR A 253 -14.16 12.98 -43.09
N PHE A 254 -14.52 14.15 -42.56
CA PHE A 254 -15.63 14.96 -43.06
C PHE A 254 -15.21 16.00 -44.11
N SER A 255 -13.91 16.12 -44.40
CA SER A 255 -13.31 17.16 -45.26
C SER A 255 -13.64 17.07 -46.76
N GLY A 256 -14.64 16.27 -47.17
CA GLY A 256 -15.01 16.05 -48.57
C GLY A 256 -16.52 15.82 -48.80
N VAL A 257 -17.36 16.14 -47.81
CA VAL A 257 -18.83 16.07 -47.94
C VAL A 257 -19.38 17.51 -48.05
N THR A 258 -19.15 18.14 -49.20
CA THR A 258 -19.85 19.37 -49.67
C THR A 258 -19.74 19.45 -51.18
#